data_AF-A0A7C7P086-F1
#
_entry.id   AF-A0A7C7P086-F1
#
_cell.length_a   1.000
_cell.length_b   1.000
_cell.length_c   1.000
_cell.angle_alpha   90.00
_cell.angle_beta   90.00
_cell.angle_gamma   90.00
#
_symmetry.space_group_name_H-M   'P 1'
#
loop_
_entity.id
_entity.type
_entity.pdbx_description
1 polymer ?
#
loop_
_entity_poly.entity_id
_entity_poly.type
_entity_poly.pdbx_seq_one_letter_code
_entity_poly.pdbx_strand_id
1 'polypeptide(L)'
;HWHKLLTDNVLFYRNLSKDAQLIFQQKMMLFLSEVYIDAVQFELEELDKVLIAASAVIPVFGFKEWHYTNLSGILLYPDNFNEDMQFSSKDNSRNIGGIVGNGRFEKQMILSKKALYHGFKNTTDKSNTGIHEFVHLIDKLDDRTDGVPERLMEHQYAIPWLNLIHKEMEAINDNHSDIRKYGGTNQAEFFAVASEYFFERADLLKRKHPELYGMLVECFRQEPST
;
A
#
# COMPACT_ATOMS: atom_id res chain seq x y z
N HIS A 1 2.46 23.62 -3.86
CA HIS A 1 1.32 23.66 -2.92
C HIS A 1 1.22 22.40 -2.07
N TRP A 2 1.60 21.20 -2.56
CA TRP A 2 1.55 19.96 -1.77
C TRP A 2 2.59 19.80 -0.66
N HIS A 3 3.73 20.48 -0.73
CA HIS A 3 4.83 20.31 0.22
C HIS A 3 4.40 20.39 1.70
N LYS A 4 3.54 21.36 2.05
CA LYS A 4 3.03 21.49 3.42
C LYS A 4 2.17 20.30 3.82
N LEU A 5 1.19 19.92 3.00
CA LEU A 5 0.31 18.77 3.25
C LEU A 5 1.10 17.48 3.40
N LEU A 6 2.10 17.25 2.53
CA LEU A 6 2.98 16.08 2.60
C LEU A 6 3.84 16.08 3.86
N THR A 7 4.43 17.22 4.22
CA THR A 7 5.26 17.33 5.43
C THR A 7 4.45 17.05 6.69
N ASP A 8 3.24 17.59 6.76
CA ASP A 8 2.36 17.48 7.91
C ASP A 8 1.77 16.07 8.06
N ASN A 9 1.44 15.40 6.94
CA ASN A 9 0.63 14.16 6.97
C ASN A 9 1.36 12.89 6.50
N VAL A 10 2.51 12.98 5.82
CA VAL A 10 3.19 11.80 5.25
C VAL A 10 4.59 11.65 5.83
N LEU A 11 4.74 10.77 6.82
CA LEU A 11 6.00 10.56 7.53
C LEU A 11 7.14 10.15 6.58
N PHE A 12 6.86 9.24 5.64
CA PHE A 12 7.81 8.81 4.61
C PHE A 12 8.42 10.01 3.87
N TYR A 13 7.58 10.93 3.38
CA TYR A 13 8.01 12.13 2.67
C TYR A 13 8.84 13.07 3.55
N ARG A 14 8.45 13.23 4.81
CA ARG A 14 9.17 14.09 5.77
C ARG A 14 10.60 13.61 6.02
N ASN A 15 10.82 12.29 5.99
CA ASN A 15 12.13 11.67 6.21
C ASN A 15 13.03 11.71 4.96
N LEU A 16 12.50 12.08 3.79
CA LEU A 16 13.28 12.22 2.57
C LEU A 16 14.19 13.47 2.62
N SER A 17 15.32 13.41 1.92
CA SER A 17 16.13 14.59 1.62
C SER A 17 15.34 15.58 0.76
N LYS A 18 15.75 16.86 0.73
CA LYS A 18 15.05 17.88 -0.08
C LYS A 18 14.99 17.53 -1.57
N ASP A 19 16.05 16.93 -2.11
CA ASP A 19 16.09 16.51 -3.51
C ASP A 19 15.14 15.33 -3.76
N ALA A 20 15.12 14.36 -2.84
CA ALA A 20 14.19 13.24 -2.89
C ALA A 20 12.73 13.68 -2.73
N GLN A 21 12.45 14.71 -1.92
CA GLN A 21 11.12 15.32 -1.80
C GLN A 21 10.66 15.97 -3.11
N LEU A 22 11.56 16.54 -3.90
CA LEU A 22 11.22 17.09 -5.21
C LEU A 22 10.85 15.95 -6.18
N ILE A 23 11.64 14.87 -6.20
CA ILE A 23 11.38 13.68 -7.02
C ILE A 23 10.04 13.05 -6.63
N PHE A 24 9.73 12.96 -5.33
CA PHE A 24 8.47 12.41 -4.84
C PHE A 24 7.27 13.21 -5.37
N GLN A 25 7.35 14.55 -5.31
CA GLN A 25 6.30 15.42 -5.85
C GLN A 25 6.14 15.28 -7.38
N GLN A 26 7.24 15.10 -8.12
CA GLN A 26 7.18 14.86 -9.57
C GLN A 26 6.49 13.52 -9.88
N LYS A 27 6.81 12.45 -9.15
CA LYS A 27 6.15 11.15 -9.28
C LYS A 27 4.65 11.24 -8.94
N MET A 28 4.28 12.00 -7.92
CA MET A 28 2.87 12.26 -7.61
C MET A 28 2.17 13.01 -8.73
N MET A 29 2.81 14.03 -9.32
CA MET A 29 2.24 14.77 -10.45
C MET A 29 1.98 13.86 -11.64
N LEU A 30 2.94 12.98 -11.96
CA LEU A 30 2.79 12.00 -13.03
C LEU A 30 1.62 11.06 -12.75
N PHE A 31 1.58 10.46 -11.56
CA PHE A 31 0.48 9.58 -11.14
C PHE A 31 -0.90 10.27 -11.25
N LEU A 32 -1.03 11.49 -10.72
CA LEU A 32 -2.27 12.27 -10.75
C LEU A 32 -2.67 12.74 -12.15
N SER A 33 -1.75 12.73 -13.12
CA SER A 33 -2.05 13.04 -14.52
C SER A 33 -2.59 11.83 -15.29
N GLU A 34 -2.37 10.61 -14.77
CA GLU A 34 -2.72 9.35 -15.44
C GLU A 34 -3.97 8.69 -14.84
N VAL A 35 -4.30 9.00 -13.57
CA VAL A 35 -5.37 8.34 -12.82
C VAL A 35 -6.50 9.30 -12.48
N TYR A 36 -7.73 8.91 -12.82
CA TYR A 36 -8.93 9.64 -12.42
C TYR A 36 -9.27 9.36 -10.95
N ILE A 37 -9.62 10.38 -10.17
CA ILE A 37 -10.03 10.22 -8.77
C ILE A 37 -11.41 10.86 -8.58
N ASP A 38 -12.35 10.10 -8.06
CA ASP A 38 -13.71 10.55 -7.73
C ASP A 38 -14.08 10.23 -6.28
N ALA A 39 -15.07 10.93 -5.76
CA ALA A 39 -15.62 10.71 -4.42
C ALA A 39 -17.10 10.36 -4.48
N VAL A 40 -17.53 9.50 -3.56
CA VAL A 40 -18.92 9.11 -3.43
C VAL A 40 -19.56 9.84 -2.27
N GLN A 41 -20.57 10.67 -2.55
CA GLN A 41 -21.36 11.43 -1.57
C GLN A 41 -20.61 12.57 -0.85
N PHE A 42 -19.43 12.97 -1.31
CA PHE A 42 -18.73 14.16 -0.84
C PHE A 42 -17.85 14.75 -1.94
N GLU A 43 -17.35 15.97 -1.74
CA GLU A 43 -16.41 16.61 -2.65
C GLU A 43 -14.97 16.31 -2.23
N LEU A 44 -14.11 15.95 -3.18
CA LEU A 44 -12.69 15.67 -2.91
C LEU A 44 -11.96 16.92 -2.39
N GLU A 45 -11.27 16.77 -1.27
CA GLU A 45 -10.34 17.75 -0.75
C GLU A 45 -8.95 17.56 -1.39
N GLU A 46 -8.10 18.59 -1.34
CA GLU A 46 -6.70 18.44 -1.79
C GLU A 46 -5.95 17.37 -0.99
N LEU A 47 -6.23 17.25 0.31
CA LEU A 47 -5.59 16.26 1.17
C LEU A 47 -5.96 14.82 0.73
N ASP A 48 -7.20 14.57 0.31
CA ASP A 48 -7.62 13.25 -0.21
C ASP A 48 -6.70 12.81 -1.36
N LYS A 49 -6.52 13.69 -2.35
CA LYS A 49 -5.69 13.44 -3.53
C LYS A 49 -4.21 13.27 -3.15
N VAL A 50 -3.72 14.06 -2.20
CA VAL A 50 -2.34 13.96 -1.71
C VAL A 50 -2.09 12.62 -1.03
N LEU A 51 -3.00 12.14 -0.17
CA LEU A 51 -2.83 10.86 0.52
C LEU A 51 -2.93 9.67 -0.44
N ILE A 52 -3.85 9.72 -1.41
CA ILE A 52 -3.95 8.70 -2.46
C ILE A 52 -2.66 8.66 -3.28
N ALA A 53 -2.18 9.80 -3.77
CA ALA A 53 -0.96 9.86 -4.58
C ALA A 53 0.28 9.48 -3.77
N ALA A 54 0.36 9.81 -2.48
CA ALA A 54 1.43 9.36 -1.61
C ALA A 54 1.42 7.84 -1.46
N SER A 55 0.23 7.23 -1.27
CA SER A 55 0.07 5.77 -1.19
C SER A 55 0.55 5.07 -2.46
N ALA A 56 0.31 5.67 -3.62
CA ALA A 56 0.79 5.16 -4.91
C ALA A 56 2.32 5.27 -5.05
N VAL A 57 2.91 6.39 -4.63
CA VAL A 57 4.32 6.68 -4.88
C VAL A 57 5.24 5.94 -3.90
N ILE A 58 4.85 5.76 -2.64
CA ILE A 58 5.72 5.16 -1.60
C ILE A 58 6.28 3.79 -2.02
N PRO A 59 5.47 2.80 -2.44
CA PRO A 59 5.98 1.46 -2.78
C PRO A 59 6.95 1.48 -3.97
N VAL A 60 6.78 2.43 -4.89
CA VAL A 60 7.52 2.45 -6.17
C VAL A 60 8.58 3.57 -6.22
N PHE A 61 8.85 4.22 -5.09
CA PHE A 61 9.74 5.37 -5.05
C PHE A 61 11.20 5.02 -5.40
N GLY A 62 11.64 3.80 -5.07
CA GLY A 62 12.98 3.27 -5.42
C GLY A 62 13.19 3.03 -6.92
N PHE A 63 12.13 3.05 -7.73
CA PHE A 63 12.21 2.85 -9.18
C PHE A 63 12.31 4.19 -9.90
N LYS A 64 13.24 4.29 -10.86
CA LYS A 64 13.48 5.53 -11.61
C LYS A 64 12.21 6.01 -12.33
N GLU A 65 11.57 5.12 -13.06
CA GLU A 65 10.33 5.35 -13.81
C GLU A 65 9.30 4.28 -13.44
N TRP A 66 8.05 4.68 -13.26
CA TRP A 66 6.96 3.78 -12.89
C TRP A 66 5.62 4.33 -13.37
N HIS A 67 4.78 3.44 -13.90
CA HIS A 67 3.41 3.74 -14.36
C HIS A 67 2.48 2.60 -13.99
N TYR A 68 1.30 2.92 -13.47
CA TYR A 68 0.28 1.92 -13.12
C TYR A 68 -0.62 1.61 -14.33
N THR A 69 -0.19 0.71 -15.20
CA THR A 69 -0.94 0.37 -16.44
C THR A 69 -2.25 -0.39 -16.19
N ASN A 70 -2.39 -0.98 -15.00
CA ASN A 70 -3.56 -1.71 -14.53
C ASN A 70 -4.48 -0.86 -13.63
N LEU A 71 -4.33 0.47 -13.62
CA LEU A 71 -5.19 1.40 -12.89
C LEU A 71 -5.55 2.60 -13.78
N SER A 72 -6.84 2.91 -13.84
CA SER A 72 -7.38 4.09 -14.53
C SER A 72 -8.15 5.02 -13.61
N GLY A 73 -8.73 4.49 -12.51
CA GLY A 73 -9.62 5.27 -11.66
C GLY A 73 -9.62 4.82 -10.21
N ILE A 74 -9.83 5.76 -9.30
CA ILE A 74 -9.99 5.52 -7.86
C ILE A 74 -11.31 6.14 -7.40
N LEU A 75 -12.13 5.35 -6.72
CA LEU A 75 -13.35 5.80 -6.06
C LEU A 75 -13.11 5.87 -4.55
N LEU A 76 -13.29 7.06 -3.97
CA LEU A 76 -13.16 7.28 -2.54
C LEU A 76 -14.54 7.30 -1.88
N TYR A 77 -14.80 6.32 -1.02
CA TYR A 77 -15.97 6.26 -0.15
C TYR A 77 -15.71 6.98 1.18
N PRO A 78 -16.75 7.50 1.85
CA PRO A 78 -16.58 8.24 3.11
C PRO A 78 -16.14 7.36 4.28
N ASP A 79 -16.52 6.08 4.30
CA ASP A 79 -16.21 5.13 5.38
C ASP A 79 -15.99 3.72 4.78
N ASN A 80 -15.60 2.78 5.64
CA ASN A 80 -15.45 1.37 5.29
C ASN A 80 -16.75 0.79 4.75
N PHE A 81 -16.61 -0.19 3.87
CA PHE A 81 -17.69 -0.85 3.15
C PHE A 81 -17.65 -2.38 3.37
N ASN A 82 -18.68 -3.07 2.88
CA ASN A 82 -18.77 -4.54 2.87
C ASN A 82 -18.49 -5.08 1.45
N GLU A 83 -18.56 -6.41 1.27
CA GLU A 83 -18.33 -7.07 -0.03
C GLU A 83 -19.28 -6.61 -1.15
N ASP A 84 -20.49 -6.16 -0.79
CA ASP A 84 -21.47 -5.59 -1.71
C ASP A 84 -21.23 -4.11 -2.03
N MET A 85 -20.10 -3.54 -1.60
CA MET A 85 -19.76 -2.10 -1.67
C MET A 85 -20.79 -1.20 -0.96
N GLN A 86 -21.51 -1.73 0.02
CA GLN A 86 -22.42 -0.95 0.84
C GLN A 86 -21.67 -0.34 2.02
N PHE A 87 -21.85 0.96 2.21
CA PHE A 87 -21.26 1.74 3.29
C PHE A 87 -22.32 2.45 4.15
N SER A 88 -23.59 2.06 4.00
CA SER A 88 -24.70 2.55 4.82
C SER A 88 -24.51 2.15 6.29
N SER A 89 -24.83 3.07 7.21
CA SER A 89 -24.63 2.92 8.66
C SER A 89 -25.44 1.80 9.32
N LYS A 90 -26.35 1.15 8.59
CA LYS A 90 -27.20 0.05 9.10
C LYS A 90 -26.57 -1.34 8.98
N ASP A 91 -25.42 -1.45 8.32
CA ASP A 91 -24.73 -2.72 8.15
C ASP A 91 -23.52 -2.83 9.09
N ASN A 92 -23.49 -3.90 9.89
CA ASN A 92 -22.43 -4.18 10.86
C ASN A 92 -21.21 -4.90 10.24
N SER A 93 -21.27 -5.26 8.95
CA SER A 93 -20.20 -5.98 8.25
C SER A 93 -19.15 -5.09 7.57
N ARG A 94 -19.12 -3.78 7.87
CA ARG A 94 -18.22 -2.81 7.23
C ARG A 94 -16.79 -2.87 7.76
N ASN A 95 -16.01 -3.81 7.26
CA ASN A 95 -14.61 -4.01 7.64
C ASN A 95 -13.62 -3.80 6.49
N ILE A 96 -14.09 -3.55 5.25
CA ILE A 96 -13.22 -3.36 4.09
C ILE A 96 -12.80 -1.89 3.99
N GLY A 97 -11.49 -1.66 4.04
CA GLY A 97 -10.88 -0.33 3.92
C GLY A 97 -10.48 0.04 2.48
N GLY A 98 -10.30 -0.96 1.62
CA GLY A 98 -9.91 -0.80 0.24
C GLY A 98 -10.10 -2.10 -0.54
N ILE A 99 -10.17 -2.00 -1.87
CA ILE A 99 -10.13 -3.16 -2.76
C ILE A 99 -9.65 -2.76 -4.15
N VAL A 100 -8.82 -3.60 -4.76
CA VAL A 100 -8.50 -3.55 -6.20
C VAL A 100 -9.62 -4.25 -6.98
N GLY A 101 -10.25 -3.51 -7.90
CA GLY A 101 -11.35 -4.01 -8.70
C GLY A 101 -10.95 -5.12 -9.68
N ASN A 102 -11.91 -6.01 -9.92
CA ASN A 102 -11.83 -7.09 -10.88
C ASN A 102 -13.09 -7.15 -11.75
N GLY A 103 -13.02 -7.85 -12.88
CA GLY A 103 -14.16 -8.07 -13.77
C GLY A 103 -14.79 -6.77 -14.26
N ARG A 104 -16.00 -6.44 -13.78
CA ARG A 104 -16.69 -5.19 -14.17
C ARG A 104 -16.01 -3.91 -13.65
N PHE A 105 -15.18 -4.03 -12.60
CA PHE A 105 -14.41 -2.94 -12.01
C PHE A 105 -12.92 -3.04 -12.34
N GLU A 106 -12.57 -3.74 -13.42
CA GLU A 106 -11.18 -3.85 -13.85
C GLU A 106 -10.56 -2.46 -14.05
N LYS A 107 -9.31 -2.30 -13.61
CA LYS A 107 -8.58 -1.01 -13.55
C LYS A 107 -9.21 0.08 -12.67
N GLN A 108 -10.07 -0.29 -11.74
CA GLN A 108 -10.55 0.63 -10.70
C GLN A 108 -10.08 0.17 -9.33
N MET A 109 -9.78 1.12 -8.45
CA MET A 109 -9.58 0.87 -7.03
C MET A 109 -10.66 1.59 -6.24
N ILE A 110 -11.11 0.97 -5.17
CA ILE A 110 -12.05 1.57 -4.24
C ILE A 110 -11.35 1.73 -2.89
N LEU A 111 -11.44 2.91 -2.27
CA LEU A 111 -10.83 3.20 -0.98
C LEU A 111 -11.83 3.83 -0.02
N SER A 112 -11.63 3.58 1.29
CA SER A 112 -12.30 4.29 2.38
C SER A 112 -11.47 5.51 2.78
N LYS A 113 -12.05 6.71 2.73
CA LYS A 113 -11.44 7.96 3.21
C LYS A 113 -11.00 7.82 4.67
N LYS A 114 -11.84 7.19 5.51
CA LYS A 114 -11.52 6.94 6.92
C LYS A 114 -10.28 6.04 7.08
N ALA A 115 -10.21 4.93 6.33
CA ALA A 115 -9.07 4.01 6.39
C ALA A 115 -7.79 4.66 5.84
N LEU A 116 -7.91 5.37 4.71
CA LEU A 116 -6.81 6.13 4.12
C LEU A 116 -6.22 7.15 5.09
N TYR A 117 -7.06 7.98 5.72
CA TYR A 117 -6.60 8.98 6.70
C TYR A 117 -6.02 8.32 7.95
N HIS A 118 -6.57 7.18 8.39
CA HIS A 118 -6.05 6.44 9.52
C HIS A 118 -4.61 5.97 9.27
N GLY A 119 -4.34 5.40 8.09
CA GLY A 119 -3.02 4.90 7.71
C GLY A 119 -1.92 5.96 7.75
N PHE A 120 -2.23 7.21 7.39
CA PHE A 120 -1.24 8.30 7.43
C PHE A 120 -1.14 9.01 8.79
N LYS A 121 -2.17 8.91 9.63
CA LYS A 121 -2.21 9.58 10.93
C LYS A 121 -1.57 8.75 12.04
N ASN A 122 -1.68 7.42 11.96
CA ASN A 122 -1.22 6.55 13.04
C ASN A 122 0.22 6.07 12.84
N THR A 123 1.18 6.85 13.34
CA THR A 123 2.60 6.50 13.24
C THR A 123 3.04 5.35 14.17
N THR A 124 2.12 4.76 14.94
CA THR A 124 2.45 3.73 15.93
C THR A 124 1.95 2.34 15.58
N ASP A 125 1.00 2.22 14.66
CA ASP A 125 0.62 0.93 14.12
C ASP A 125 1.57 0.53 12.98
N LYS A 126 1.22 -0.53 12.27
CA LYS A 126 2.00 -1.12 11.17
C LYS A 126 1.13 -1.22 9.92
N SER A 127 0.11 -0.35 9.80
CA SER A 127 -0.94 -0.49 8.80
C SER A 127 -1.17 0.80 8.05
N ASN A 128 -1.28 0.67 6.72
CA ASN A 128 -1.63 1.74 5.84
C ASN A 128 -2.43 1.17 4.68
N THR A 129 -3.76 1.29 4.75
CA THR A 129 -4.67 0.75 3.72
C THR A 129 -4.37 1.28 2.32
N GLY A 130 -3.94 2.54 2.20
CA GLY A 130 -3.56 3.07 0.89
C GLY A 130 -2.37 2.30 0.31
N ILE A 131 -1.29 2.16 1.08
CA ILE A 131 -0.10 1.39 0.66
C ILE A 131 -0.49 -0.07 0.36
N HIS A 132 -1.32 -0.68 1.20
CA HIS A 132 -1.81 -2.05 1.03
C HIS A 132 -2.44 -2.29 -0.35
N GLU A 133 -3.43 -1.48 -0.73
CA GLU A 133 -4.11 -1.64 -2.03
C GLU A 133 -3.18 -1.36 -3.22
N PHE A 134 -2.25 -0.41 -3.09
CA PHE A 134 -1.26 -0.16 -4.14
C PHE A 134 -0.25 -1.29 -4.26
N VAL A 135 0.06 -2.01 -3.18
CA VAL A 135 0.88 -3.23 -3.22
C VAL A 135 0.13 -4.35 -3.93
N HIS A 136 -1.18 -4.52 -3.70
CA HIS A 136 -1.99 -5.44 -4.50
C HIS A 136 -2.03 -5.08 -5.98
N LEU A 137 -2.08 -3.79 -6.33
CA LEU A 137 -1.95 -3.39 -7.74
C LEU A 137 -0.60 -3.77 -8.34
N ILE A 138 0.48 -3.65 -7.58
CA ILE A 138 1.83 -4.04 -8.02
C ILE A 138 1.89 -5.56 -8.22
N ASP A 139 1.34 -6.33 -7.29
CA ASP A 139 1.23 -7.78 -7.38
C ASP A 139 0.46 -8.16 -8.66
N LYS A 140 -0.70 -7.53 -8.91
CA LYS A 140 -1.56 -7.72 -10.09
C LYS A 140 -0.98 -7.26 -11.44
N LEU A 141 0.29 -6.89 -11.53
CA LEU A 141 0.86 -6.35 -12.78
C LEU A 141 1.11 -7.40 -13.86
N ASP A 142 1.28 -8.66 -13.46
CA ASP A 142 1.40 -9.84 -14.32
C ASP A 142 0.06 -10.58 -14.52
N ASP A 143 -1.05 -9.90 -14.21
CA ASP A 143 -2.43 -10.41 -14.19
C ASP A 143 -2.69 -11.48 -13.10
N ARG A 144 -1.80 -11.61 -12.10
CA ARG A 144 -1.95 -12.55 -10.97
C ARG A 144 -1.86 -11.81 -9.64
N THR A 145 -2.55 -12.30 -8.62
CA THR A 145 -2.48 -11.73 -7.26
C THR A 145 -2.14 -12.86 -6.32
N ASP A 146 -0.85 -13.21 -6.27
CA ASP A 146 -0.33 -14.38 -5.55
C ASP A 146 0.81 -14.03 -4.58
N GLY A 147 1.08 -12.75 -4.36
CA GLY A 147 2.11 -12.24 -3.45
C GLY A 147 3.53 -12.33 -4.00
N VAL A 148 3.70 -12.62 -5.30
CA VAL A 148 4.99 -12.65 -5.97
C VAL A 148 5.03 -11.55 -7.04
N PRO A 149 5.51 -10.35 -6.70
CA PRO A 149 5.60 -9.27 -7.68
C PRO A 149 6.73 -9.52 -8.68
N GLU A 150 6.48 -10.28 -9.76
CA GLU A 150 7.49 -10.63 -10.78
C GLU A 150 8.16 -9.41 -11.42
N ARG A 151 7.48 -8.25 -11.44
CA ARG A 151 8.06 -7.00 -11.94
C ARG A 151 9.05 -6.35 -10.98
N LEU A 152 8.96 -6.67 -9.69
CA LEU A 152 9.83 -6.11 -8.66
C LEU A 152 10.97 -7.07 -8.31
N MET A 153 10.74 -8.38 -8.40
CA MET A 153 11.74 -9.40 -8.06
C MET A 153 12.34 -10.06 -9.28
N GLU A 154 13.66 -10.15 -9.30
CA GLU A 154 14.37 -11.00 -10.25
C GLU A 154 14.01 -12.47 -9.99
N HIS A 155 13.89 -13.28 -11.06
CA HIS A 155 13.48 -14.69 -10.97
C HIS A 155 14.29 -15.52 -9.96
N GLN A 156 15.56 -15.17 -9.72
CA GLN A 156 16.42 -15.86 -8.75
C GLN A 156 15.92 -15.75 -7.30
N TYR A 157 15.14 -14.72 -6.97
CA TYR A 157 14.60 -14.49 -5.62
C TYR A 157 13.21 -15.06 -5.40
N ALA A 158 12.52 -15.53 -6.45
CA ALA A 158 11.14 -16.02 -6.34
C ALA A 158 11.01 -17.23 -5.41
N ILE A 159 11.89 -18.23 -5.51
CA ILE A 159 11.87 -19.42 -4.64
C ILE A 159 12.22 -19.06 -3.18
N PRO A 160 13.34 -18.35 -2.90
CA PRO A 160 13.63 -17.86 -1.56
C PRO A 160 12.48 -17.08 -0.93
N TRP A 161 11.85 -16.20 -1.72
CA TRP A 161 10.70 -15.40 -1.29
C TRP A 161 9.50 -16.25 -0.89
N LEU A 162 9.10 -17.20 -1.75
CA LEU A 162 7.98 -18.08 -1.46
C LEU A 162 8.18 -18.91 -0.17
N ASN A 163 9.39 -19.45 0.01
CA ASN A 163 9.73 -20.19 1.23
C ASN A 163 9.65 -19.30 2.47
N LEU A 164 10.12 -18.05 2.36
CA LEU A 164 10.06 -17.07 3.44
C LEU A 164 8.61 -16.69 3.77
N ILE A 165 7.77 -16.42 2.76
CA ILE A 165 6.33 -16.17 2.96
C ILE A 165 5.70 -17.32 3.74
N HIS A 166 5.91 -18.57 3.31
CA HIS A 166 5.31 -19.73 3.99
C HIS A 166 5.73 -19.82 5.45
N LYS A 167 7.02 -19.68 5.74
CA LYS A 167 7.57 -19.67 7.11
C LYS A 167 6.97 -18.55 7.97
N GLU A 168 6.87 -17.34 7.43
CA GLU A 168 6.32 -16.19 8.16
C GLU A 168 4.81 -16.33 8.38
N MET A 169 4.07 -16.83 7.39
CA MET A 169 2.63 -17.11 7.52
C MET A 169 2.35 -18.19 8.56
N GLU A 170 3.14 -19.26 8.62
CA GLU A 170 3.04 -20.26 9.69
C GLU A 170 3.27 -19.62 11.06
N ALA A 171 4.32 -18.82 11.21
CA ALA A 171 4.60 -18.10 12.46
C ALA A 171 3.46 -17.14 12.87
N ILE A 172 2.79 -16.48 11.90
CA ILE A 172 1.60 -15.66 12.15
C ILE A 172 0.44 -16.52 12.67
N ASN A 173 0.16 -17.64 12.00
CA ASN A 173 -0.96 -18.52 12.32
C ASN A 173 -0.78 -19.23 13.67
N ASP A 174 0.47 -19.49 14.06
CA ASP A 174 0.84 -20.05 15.36
C ASP A 174 0.94 -18.99 16.48
N ASN A 175 0.66 -17.71 16.20
CA ASN A 175 0.82 -16.57 17.11
C ASN A 175 2.26 -16.35 17.61
N HIS A 176 3.25 -16.74 16.83
CA HIS A 176 4.68 -16.50 17.10
C HIS A 176 5.25 -15.27 16.37
N SER A 177 4.46 -14.61 15.52
CA SER A 177 4.84 -13.38 14.82
C SER A 177 4.16 -12.15 15.41
N ASP A 178 4.82 -11.00 15.29
CA ASP A 178 4.23 -9.70 15.61
C ASP A 178 3.63 -9.00 14.38
N ILE A 179 3.68 -9.65 13.21
CA ILE A 179 2.92 -9.29 12.01
C ILE A 179 1.44 -9.58 12.29
N ARG A 180 0.53 -8.76 11.74
CA ARG A 180 -0.91 -8.90 11.98
C ARG A 180 -1.42 -10.24 11.45
N LYS A 181 -2.36 -10.86 12.18
CA LYS A 181 -3.01 -12.13 11.80
C LYS A 181 -3.55 -12.16 10.37
N TYR A 182 -4.02 -11.01 9.89
CA TYR A 182 -4.54 -10.86 8.54
C TYR A 182 -3.50 -11.21 7.45
N GLY A 183 -2.21 -10.96 7.70
CA GLY A 183 -1.14 -11.39 6.79
C GLY A 183 -0.98 -12.91 6.69
N GLY A 184 -1.59 -13.70 7.58
CA GLY A 184 -1.60 -15.17 7.51
C GLY A 184 -2.70 -15.74 6.60
N THR A 185 -3.56 -14.90 6.02
CA THR A 185 -4.74 -15.35 5.24
C THR A 185 -4.38 -15.98 3.90
N ASN A 186 -3.53 -15.32 3.11
CA ASN A 186 -2.98 -15.84 1.86
C ASN A 186 -1.68 -15.07 1.50
N GLN A 187 -0.98 -15.48 0.45
CA GLN A 187 0.32 -14.92 0.08
C GLN A 187 0.24 -13.46 -0.39
N ALA A 188 -0.82 -13.07 -1.08
CA ALA A 188 -1.03 -11.69 -1.52
C ALA A 188 -1.26 -10.77 -0.31
N GLU A 189 -2.12 -11.20 0.63
CA GLU A 189 -2.35 -10.47 1.88
C GLU A 189 -1.09 -10.39 2.74
N PHE A 190 -0.30 -11.47 2.79
CA PHE A 190 0.98 -11.46 3.45
C PHE A 190 1.89 -10.38 2.86
N PHE A 191 2.04 -10.34 1.53
CA PHE A 191 2.89 -9.38 0.86
C PHE A 191 2.44 -7.94 1.12
N ALA A 192 1.14 -7.66 1.04
CA ALA A 192 0.59 -6.34 1.33
C ALA A 192 0.80 -5.93 2.80
N VAL A 193 0.52 -6.82 3.76
CA VAL A 193 0.71 -6.56 5.20
C VAL A 193 2.18 -6.40 5.58
N ALA A 194 3.07 -7.20 5.00
CA ALA A 194 4.51 -7.08 5.19
C ALA A 194 5.03 -5.74 4.63
N SER A 195 4.49 -5.30 3.49
CA SER A 195 4.84 -4.02 2.87
C SER A 195 4.35 -2.82 3.68
N GLU A 196 3.14 -2.87 4.25
CA GLU A 196 2.68 -1.86 5.21
C GLU A 196 3.66 -1.74 6.38
N TYR A 197 4.08 -2.86 6.96
CA TYR A 197 5.05 -2.87 8.06
C TYR A 197 6.40 -2.30 7.63
N PHE A 198 6.85 -2.63 6.42
CA PHE A 198 8.11 -2.14 5.86
C PHE A 198 8.13 -0.61 5.71
N PHE A 199 7.05 0.00 5.24
CA PHE A 199 7.00 1.45 5.04
C PHE A 199 6.60 2.24 6.29
N GLU A 200 5.80 1.66 7.19
CA GLU A 200 5.36 2.34 8.42
C GLU A 200 6.38 2.17 9.56
N ARG A 201 6.97 0.98 9.75
CA ARG A 201 7.82 0.63 10.91
C ARG A 201 9.06 -0.17 10.51
N ALA A 202 9.78 0.32 9.51
CA ALA A 202 10.99 -0.27 8.93
C ALA A 202 12.02 -0.73 9.98
N ASP A 203 12.35 0.12 10.95
CA ASP A 203 13.36 -0.17 11.98
C ASP A 203 12.96 -1.33 12.90
N LEU A 204 11.65 -1.45 13.18
CA LEU A 204 11.11 -2.54 13.97
C LEU A 204 11.06 -3.84 13.16
N LEU A 205 10.67 -3.76 11.88
CA LEU A 205 10.68 -4.90 10.97
C LEU A 205 12.10 -5.45 10.79
N LYS A 206 13.09 -4.59 10.53
CA LYS A 206 14.51 -4.95 10.41
C LYS A 206 15.03 -5.68 11.64
N ARG A 207 14.60 -5.26 12.84
CA ARG A 207 15.02 -5.88 14.10
C ARG A 207 14.36 -7.23 14.35
N LYS A 208 13.07 -7.38 14.04
CA LYS A 208 12.29 -8.58 14.39
C LYS A 208 12.27 -9.64 13.29
N HIS A 209 12.29 -9.20 12.03
CA HIS A 209 12.20 -10.02 10.82
C HIS A 209 13.29 -9.60 9.83
N PRO A 210 14.58 -9.71 10.18
CA PRO A 210 15.69 -9.18 9.37
C PRO A 210 15.76 -9.80 7.97
N GLU A 211 15.43 -11.08 7.83
CA GLU A 211 15.39 -11.80 6.55
C GLU A 211 14.28 -11.23 5.63
N LEU A 212 13.08 -11.04 6.18
CA LEU A 212 11.95 -10.41 5.49
C LEU A 212 12.26 -8.97 5.10
N TYR A 213 12.86 -8.19 6.01
CA TYR A 213 13.30 -6.82 5.70
C TYR A 213 14.26 -6.80 4.51
N GLY A 214 15.28 -7.68 4.51
CA GLY A 214 16.24 -7.76 3.41
C GLY A 214 15.57 -8.06 2.07
N MET A 215 14.63 -9.02 2.02
CA MET A 215 13.90 -9.33 0.80
C MET A 215 13.04 -8.16 0.31
N LEU A 216 12.42 -7.41 1.23
CA LEU A 216 11.63 -6.22 0.87
C LEU A 216 12.49 -5.04 0.42
N VAL A 217 13.72 -4.90 0.92
CA VAL A 217 14.70 -3.93 0.40
C VAL A 217 15.02 -4.23 -1.06
N GLU A 218 15.32 -5.49 -1.39
CA GLU A 218 15.59 -5.90 -2.78
C GLU A 218 14.36 -5.72 -3.67
N CYS A 219 13.18 -6.11 -3.17
CA CYS A 219 11.91 -5.98 -3.88
C CYS A 219 11.57 -4.52 -4.20
N PHE A 220 11.57 -3.62 -3.20
CA PHE A 220 11.16 -2.23 -3.39
C PHE A 220 12.30 -1.29 -3.81
N ARG A 221 13.56 -1.75 -3.77
CA ARG A 221 14.78 -0.96 -4.01
C ARG A 221 14.86 0.26 -3.09
N GLN A 222 14.47 0.08 -1.84
CA GLN A 222 14.36 1.14 -0.85
C GLN A 222 14.86 0.64 0.50
N GLU A 223 15.48 1.52 1.27
CA GLU A 223 15.83 1.29 2.67
C GLU A 223 15.13 2.36 3.53
N PRO A 224 13.82 2.23 3.77
CA PRO A 224 13.11 3.17 4.64
C PRO A 224 13.69 3.08 6.06
N SER A 225 13.74 4.22 6.73
CA SER A 225 14.06 4.35 8.15
C SER A 225 12.94 5.14 8.82
N THR A 226 12.35 4.56 9.88
CA THR A 226 11.23 5.17 10.62
C THR A 226 11.37 5.07 12.12
#